data_AF-A0A2P6PST1-F1
#
_entry.id   AF-A0A2P6PST1-F1
#
_cell.length_a   1.000
_cell.length_b   1.000
_cell.length_c   1.000
_cell.angle_alpha   90.00
_cell.angle_beta   90.00
_cell.angle_gamma   90.00
#
_symmetry.space_group_name_H-M   'P 1'
#
loop_
_entity.id
_entity.type
_entity.pdbx_description
1 polymer ?
#
loop_
_entity_poly.entity_id
_entity_poly.type
_entity_poly.pdbx_seq_one_letter_code
_entity_poly.pdbx_strand_id
1 'polypeptide(L)'
;MLKKVKDSENYAIEVLSTGKQNQEFDEESEYVKLMTTNIFLHKLMDKPNNIFTVTISVLLEIFKLWKPNIHANVRDIFSTNTTLYKNQRRISSIIDYLCCTICCHRYCLHLFATDKGVVLGNMKYIYNGKEIDCSCDKFGQPSLARTYLLTNMSTIDDKELAFVLVVEKHSVFMWLAQDIFWKKFRCIMIIGI
;
A
#
# COMPACT_ATOMS: atom_id res chain seq x y z
N MET A 1 21.11 6.15 -1.73
CA MET A 1 20.01 7.12 -1.95
C MET A 1 20.45 8.56 -1.70
N LEU A 2 21.05 8.86 -0.54
CA LEU A 2 21.73 10.14 -0.32
C LEU A 2 23.12 10.11 -0.97
N LYS A 3 23.43 11.10 -1.82
CA LYS A 3 24.79 11.30 -2.34
C LYS A 3 25.20 12.75 -2.13
N LYS A 4 26.47 12.95 -1.80
CA LYS A 4 27.10 14.27 -1.82
C LYS A 4 27.37 14.61 -3.29
N VAL A 5 26.88 15.76 -3.76
CA VAL A 5 27.12 16.20 -5.13
C VAL A 5 28.61 16.53 -5.26
N LYS A 6 29.30 15.91 -6.23
CA LYS A 6 30.77 15.95 -6.32
C LYS A 6 31.38 17.35 -6.47
N ASP A 7 30.60 18.36 -6.87
CA ASP A 7 31.09 19.73 -7.14
C ASP A 7 30.38 20.84 -6.35
N SER A 8 29.73 20.54 -5.22
CA SER A 8 29.17 21.58 -4.33
C SER A 8 29.00 21.07 -2.90
N GLU A 9 29.00 21.95 -1.90
CA GLU A 9 28.63 21.60 -0.51
C GLU A 9 27.16 21.14 -0.35
N ASN A 10 26.40 21.09 -1.45
CA ASN A 10 24.98 20.78 -1.45
C ASN A 10 24.71 19.27 -1.53
N TYR A 11 23.78 18.82 -0.70
CA TYR A 11 23.27 17.45 -0.70
C TYR A 11 22.18 17.28 -1.76
N ALA A 12 22.14 16.08 -2.36
CA ALA A 12 21.07 15.68 -3.26
C ALA A 12 20.59 14.26 -2.96
N ILE A 13 19.32 14.01 -3.26
CA ILE A 13 18.73 12.67 -3.25
C ILE A 13 18.52 12.27 -4.70
N GLU A 14 19.08 11.13 -5.08
CA GLU A 14 18.80 10.46 -6.33
C GLU A 14 17.53 9.61 -6.17
N VAL A 15 16.59 9.82 -7.07
CA VAL A 15 15.27 9.20 -7.03
C VAL A 15 14.86 8.77 -8.43
N LEU A 16 14.31 7.58 -8.59
CA LEU A 16 13.79 7.13 -9.88
C LEU A 16 12.52 7.90 -10.27
N SER A 17 12.45 8.35 -11.52
CA SER A 17 11.25 8.96 -12.09
C SER A 17 10.12 7.94 -12.27
N THR A 18 8.89 8.30 -11.94
CA THR A 18 7.68 7.50 -12.18
C THR A 18 6.82 8.10 -13.29
N GLY A 19 7.30 9.15 -13.97
CA GLY A 19 6.59 9.79 -15.05
C GLY A 19 6.38 8.85 -16.25
N LYS A 20 5.39 9.16 -17.09
CA LYS A 20 5.06 8.35 -18.29
C LYS A 20 6.26 8.09 -19.21
N GLN A 21 7.19 9.04 -19.31
CA GLN A 21 8.40 8.91 -20.11
C GLN A 21 9.40 7.88 -19.57
N ASN A 22 9.22 7.43 -18.33
CA ASN A 22 10.05 6.42 -17.69
C ASN A 22 9.33 5.07 -17.57
N GLN A 23 8.22 4.89 -18.28
CA GLN A 23 7.42 3.66 -18.30
C GLN A 23 7.56 2.99 -19.66
N GLU A 24 7.77 1.68 -19.66
CA GLU A 24 7.86 0.84 -20.84
C GLU A 24 6.94 -0.37 -20.66
N PHE A 25 6.17 -0.70 -21.69
CA PHE A 25 5.37 -1.92 -21.67
C PHE A 25 6.29 -3.10 -22.01
N ASP A 26 6.37 -4.07 -21.10
CA ASP A 26 7.11 -5.29 -21.37
C ASP A 26 6.16 -6.35 -21.94
N GLU A 27 6.37 -6.69 -23.21
CA GLU A 27 5.57 -7.68 -23.94
C GLU A 27 5.71 -9.08 -23.35
N GLU A 28 6.87 -9.44 -22.79
CA GLU A 28 7.10 -10.79 -22.25
C GLU A 28 6.32 -11.01 -20.95
N SER A 29 6.24 -9.98 -20.12
CA SER A 29 5.58 -10.08 -18.82
C SER A 29 4.14 -9.54 -18.82
N GLU A 30 3.68 -8.95 -19.93
CA GLU A 30 2.37 -8.30 -20.09
C GLU A 30 2.06 -7.19 -19.06
N TYR A 31 3.09 -6.49 -18.55
CA TYR A 31 2.92 -5.38 -17.62
C TYR A 31 3.87 -4.21 -17.89
N VAL A 32 3.48 -3.03 -17.41
CA VAL A 32 4.29 -1.81 -17.50
C VAL A 32 5.43 -1.84 -16.48
N LYS A 33 6.67 -1.79 -16.95
CA LYS A 33 7.88 -1.65 -16.14
C LYS A 33 8.33 -0.19 -16.10
N LEU A 34 8.98 0.19 -15.00
CA LEU A 34 9.71 1.46 -14.93
C LEU A 34 11.13 1.25 -15.45
N MET A 35 11.54 2.08 -16.39
CA MET A 35 12.93 2.12 -16.85
C MET A 35 13.84 2.68 -15.74
N THR A 36 15.07 2.17 -15.63
CA THR A 36 16.05 2.64 -14.63
C THR A 36 16.86 3.86 -15.10
N THR A 37 16.53 4.40 -16.28
CA THR A 37 17.34 5.39 -16.99
C THR A 37 17.10 6.82 -16.52
N ASN A 38 15.88 7.18 -16.07
CA ASN A 38 15.58 8.54 -15.64
C ASN A 38 15.61 8.69 -14.11
N ILE A 39 16.70 9.26 -13.60
CA ILE A 39 16.90 9.57 -12.19
C ILE A 39 16.76 11.08 -11.99
N PHE A 40 15.87 11.49 -11.10
CA PHE A 40 15.79 12.86 -10.61
C PHE A 40 16.81 13.10 -9.50
N LEU A 41 17.47 14.25 -9.57
CA LEU A 41 18.30 14.79 -8.51
C LEU A 41 17.53 15.87 -7.75
N HIS A 42 17.00 15.52 -6.59
CA HIS A 42 16.41 16.49 -5.67
C HIS A 42 17.52 17.16 -4.89
N LYS A 43 17.89 18.39 -5.24
CA LYS A 43 18.91 19.19 -4.54
C LYS A 43 18.30 19.92 -3.35
N LEU A 44 19.08 20.09 -2.29
CA LEU A 44 18.76 21.02 -1.21
C LEU A 44 18.71 22.46 -1.76
N MET A 45 17.69 23.23 -1.33
CA MET A 45 17.48 24.64 -1.70
C MET A 45 16.78 25.32 -0.52
N ASP A 46 16.99 26.62 -0.34
CA ASP A 46 16.44 27.43 0.77
C ASP A 46 14.92 27.58 0.79
N LYS A 47 14.20 27.00 -0.18
CA LYS A 47 12.74 26.99 -0.16
C LYS A 47 12.24 25.99 0.90
N PRO A 48 11.42 26.40 1.88
CA PRO A 48 11.01 25.55 3.00
C PRO A 48 10.25 24.29 2.54
N ASN A 49 9.55 24.38 1.39
CA ASN A 49 8.78 23.28 0.82
C ASN A 49 9.50 22.60 -0.36
N ASN A 50 10.83 22.64 -0.40
CA ASN A 50 11.60 21.92 -1.40
C ASN A 50 11.33 20.41 -1.29
N ILE A 51 11.24 19.74 -2.44
CA ILE A 51 11.10 18.30 -2.55
C ILE A 51 12.21 17.52 -1.81
N PHE A 52 13.44 18.03 -1.72
CA PHE A 52 14.49 17.43 -0.88
C PHE A 52 14.06 17.40 0.60
N THR A 53 13.69 18.56 1.15
CA THR A 53 13.25 18.71 2.54
C THR A 53 12.03 17.85 2.85
N VAL A 54 11.06 17.81 1.93
CA VAL A 54 9.87 16.97 2.07
C VAL A 54 10.24 15.48 2.04
N THR A 55 11.14 15.05 1.15
CA THR A 55 11.58 13.65 1.04
C THR A 55 12.30 13.20 2.30
N ILE A 56 13.18 14.03 2.85
CA ILE A 56 13.84 13.76 4.14
C ILE A 56 12.81 13.66 5.27
N SER A 57 11.86 14.59 5.35
CA SER A 57 10.79 14.55 6.35
C SER A 57 9.99 13.25 6.28
N VAL A 58 9.60 12.81 5.08
CA VAL A 58 8.88 11.53 4.89
C VAL A 58 9.74 10.34 5.29
N LEU A 59 11.02 10.31 4.93
CA LEU A 59 11.95 9.25 5.35
C LEU A 59 12.11 9.20 6.87
N LEU A 60 12.16 10.35 7.55
CA LEU A 60 12.22 10.41 9.00
C LEU A 60 10.94 9.85 9.64
N GLU A 61 9.76 10.16 9.11
CA GLU A 61 8.50 9.57 9.59
C GLU A 61 8.46 8.05 9.37
N ILE A 62 8.88 7.57 8.19
CA ILE A 62 9.02 6.13 7.93
C ILE A 62 9.99 5.48 8.93
N PHE A 63 11.12 6.11 9.22
CA PHE A 63 12.09 5.57 10.17
C PHE A 63 11.56 5.51 11.62
N LYS A 64 10.72 6.47 12.02
CA LYS A 64 10.01 6.44 13.31
C LYS A 64 9.05 5.25 13.43
N LEU A 65 8.44 4.83 12.32
CA LEU A 65 7.55 3.67 12.25
C LEU A 65 8.30 2.33 12.27
N TRP A 66 9.47 2.30 11.63
CA TRP A 66 10.24 1.08 11.42
C TRP A 66 10.72 0.45 12.73
N LYS A 67 11.33 1.24 13.64
CA LYS A 67 11.86 0.74 14.93
C LYS A 67 10.81 0.05 15.82
N PRO A 68 9.63 0.66 16.09
CA PRO A 68 8.58 0.02 16.87
C PRO A 68 7.76 -1.00 16.08
N ASN A 69 8.05 -1.19 14.78
CA ASN A 69 7.29 -2.06 13.87
C ASN A 69 5.79 -1.70 13.79
N ILE A 70 5.49 -0.40 13.73
CA ILE A 70 4.13 0.11 13.64
C ILE A 70 3.88 0.53 12.20
N HIS A 71 2.68 0.24 11.68
CA HIS A 71 2.27 0.67 10.35
C HIS A 71 1.39 1.91 10.45
N ALA A 72 1.52 2.84 9.50
CA ALA A 72 0.67 4.02 9.42
C ALA A 72 0.01 4.15 8.06
N ASN A 73 -1.19 4.74 8.05
CA ASN A 73 -1.83 5.08 6.78
C ASN A 73 -1.13 6.32 6.17
N VAL A 74 -1.11 6.43 4.85
CA VAL A 74 -0.44 7.56 4.16
C VAL A 74 -1.06 8.92 4.53
N ARG A 75 -2.35 8.96 4.92
CA ARG A 75 -3.05 10.18 5.34
C ARG A 75 -2.61 10.65 6.73
N ASP A 76 -2.23 9.76 7.63
CA ASP A 76 -1.73 10.07 8.96
C ASP A 76 -0.36 10.73 8.82
N ILE A 77 0.49 10.21 7.92
CA ILE A 77 1.76 10.83 7.57
C ILE A 77 1.54 12.26 7.05
N PHE A 78 0.58 12.47 6.15
CA PHE A 78 0.23 13.81 5.69
C PHE A 78 -0.21 14.74 6.83
N SER A 79 -0.92 14.20 7.81
CA SER A 79 -1.45 14.97 8.94
C SER A 79 -0.36 15.39 9.93
N THR A 80 0.80 14.71 9.96
CA THR A 80 1.92 15.10 10.84
C THR A 80 2.47 16.50 10.56
N ASN A 81 2.44 16.96 9.30
CA ASN A 81 2.98 18.26 8.91
C ASN A 81 2.31 18.82 7.64
N THR A 82 1.02 19.15 7.74
CA THR A 82 0.21 19.63 6.60
C THR A 82 0.77 20.91 5.96
N THR A 83 1.44 21.77 6.73
CA THR A 83 2.03 23.03 6.26
C THR A 83 3.23 22.78 5.34
N LEU A 84 4.11 21.83 5.70
CA LEU A 84 5.25 21.42 4.88
C LEU A 84 4.80 20.66 3.62
N TYR A 85 3.84 19.75 3.79
CA TYR A 85 3.47 18.83 2.72
C TYR A 85 2.54 19.42 1.68
N LYS A 86 1.65 20.35 2.10
CA LYS A 86 0.64 21.06 1.30
C LYS A 86 -0.43 20.19 0.64
N ASN A 87 -0.07 19.08 0.02
CA ASN A 87 -0.95 18.24 -0.77
C ASN A 87 -0.64 16.75 -0.52
N GLN A 88 -1.67 15.97 -0.19
CA GLN A 88 -1.57 14.52 0.00
C GLN A 88 -1.04 13.80 -1.26
N ARG A 89 -1.44 14.24 -2.47
CA ARG A 89 -0.91 13.67 -3.74
C ARG A 89 0.60 13.80 -3.85
N ARG A 90 1.15 14.90 -3.33
CA ARG A 90 2.59 15.16 -3.33
C ARG A 90 3.35 14.14 -2.48
N ILE A 91 2.84 13.85 -1.28
CA ILE A 91 3.43 12.81 -0.42
C ILE A 91 3.30 11.44 -1.08
N SER A 92 2.12 11.10 -1.59
CA SER A 92 1.93 9.79 -2.24
C SER A 92 2.94 9.59 -3.37
N SER A 93 3.16 10.62 -4.19
CA SER A 93 4.16 10.58 -5.27
C SER A 93 5.58 10.40 -4.72
N ILE A 94 5.92 11.09 -3.63
CA ILE A 94 7.23 10.94 -2.96
C ILE A 94 7.40 9.53 -2.38
N ILE A 95 6.37 8.94 -1.80
CA ILE A 95 6.43 7.55 -1.32
C ILE A 95 6.63 6.59 -2.50
N ASP A 96 5.94 6.79 -3.62
CA ASP A 96 6.12 5.96 -4.82
C ASP A 96 7.55 6.04 -5.36
N TYR A 97 8.07 7.26 -5.45
CA TYR A 97 9.47 7.51 -5.76
C TYR A 97 10.44 6.78 -4.83
N LEU A 98 10.22 6.82 -3.51
CA LEU A 98 11.04 6.08 -2.54
C LEU A 98 10.96 4.56 -2.80
N CYS A 99 9.74 4.03 -2.95
CA CYS A 99 9.47 2.61 -3.21
C CYS A 99 10.18 2.13 -4.47
N CYS A 100 10.07 2.87 -5.58
CA CYS A 100 10.76 2.55 -6.82
C CYS A 100 12.27 2.59 -6.64
N THR A 101 12.80 3.62 -5.97
CA THR A 101 14.24 3.80 -5.77
C THR A 101 14.88 2.66 -4.96
N ILE A 102 14.16 2.10 -4.00
CA ILE A 102 14.63 0.97 -3.18
C ILE A 102 14.03 -0.38 -3.60
N CYS A 103 13.29 -0.42 -4.71
CA CYS A 103 12.65 -1.61 -5.27
C CYS A 103 11.78 -2.39 -4.27
N CYS A 104 10.96 -1.68 -3.48
CA CYS A 104 10.07 -2.30 -2.51
C CYS A 104 8.62 -1.87 -2.69
N HIS A 105 7.70 -2.63 -2.09
CA HIS A 105 6.30 -2.21 -1.97
C HIS A 105 6.17 -1.16 -0.85
N ARG A 106 5.13 -0.31 -0.90
CA ARG A 106 4.83 0.67 0.15
C ARG A 106 4.74 0.03 1.54
N TYR A 107 4.26 -1.22 1.58
CA TYR A 107 4.18 -2.02 2.80
C TYR A 107 5.55 -2.23 3.47
N CYS A 108 6.62 -2.42 2.69
CA CYS A 108 7.97 -2.58 3.23
C CYS A 108 8.51 -1.30 3.91
N LEU A 109 7.84 -0.16 3.70
CA LEU A 109 8.10 1.11 4.38
C LEU A 109 7.19 1.34 5.60
N HIS A 110 6.48 0.30 6.06
CA HIS A 110 5.48 0.40 7.13
C HIS A 110 4.30 1.33 6.78
N LEU A 111 4.01 1.50 5.48
CA LEU A 111 2.95 2.36 4.99
C LEU A 111 1.86 1.56 4.26
N PHE A 112 0.61 1.95 4.46
CA PHE A 112 -0.55 1.40 3.74
C PHE A 112 -1.53 2.49 3.28
N ALA A 113 -2.31 2.20 2.24
CA ALA A 113 -3.22 3.16 1.64
C ALA A 113 -4.55 3.29 2.39
N THR A 114 -5.20 2.16 2.68
CA THR A 114 -6.42 2.04 3.48
C THR A 114 -6.34 0.75 4.28
N ASP A 115 -6.86 0.76 5.51
CA ASP A 115 -7.07 -0.44 6.32
C ASP A 115 -8.49 -0.99 6.20
N LYS A 116 -9.32 -0.35 5.37
CA LYS A 116 -10.75 -0.64 5.24
C LYS A 116 -10.97 -1.54 4.03
N GLY A 117 -11.05 -2.83 4.31
CA GLY A 117 -11.51 -3.84 3.38
C GLY A 117 -12.31 -4.87 4.15
N VAL A 118 -13.18 -5.58 3.45
CA VAL A 118 -13.92 -6.70 4.04
C VAL A 118 -13.71 -7.91 3.15
N VAL A 119 -13.40 -9.03 3.78
CA VAL A 119 -13.22 -10.32 3.13
C VAL A 119 -14.18 -11.30 3.78
N LEU A 120 -14.95 -12.02 2.97
CA LEU A 120 -15.95 -12.97 3.43
C LEU A 120 -15.84 -14.27 2.64
N GLY A 121 -15.65 -15.41 3.31
CA GLY A 121 -15.58 -16.70 2.65
C GLY A 121 -14.86 -17.77 3.47
N ASN A 122 -14.74 -18.97 2.90
CA ASN A 122 -14.10 -20.12 3.56
C ASN A 122 -12.55 -20.01 3.56
N MET A 123 -12.03 -18.99 4.23
CA MET A 123 -10.60 -18.72 4.31
C MET A 123 -10.20 -18.21 5.68
N LYS A 124 -8.94 -18.40 6.00
CA LYS A 124 -8.33 -17.90 7.23
C LYS A 124 -7.01 -17.22 6.94
N TYR A 125 -6.61 -16.33 7.83
CA TYR A 125 -5.32 -15.68 7.76
C TYR A 125 -4.77 -15.43 9.15
N ILE A 126 -3.45 -15.20 9.23
CA ILE A 126 -2.79 -14.86 10.49
C ILE A 126 -2.55 -13.35 10.52
N TYR A 127 -3.00 -12.73 11.62
CA TYR A 127 -2.74 -11.33 11.93
C TYR A 127 -2.18 -11.21 13.35
N ASN A 128 -0.97 -10.66 13.47
CA ASN A 128 -0.24 -10.53 14.74
C ASN A 128 -0.21 -11.83 15.56
N GLY A 129 0.02 -12.97 14.89
CA GLY A 129 0.07 -14.29 15.52
C GLY A 129 -1.30 -14.90 15.87
N LYS A 130 -2.41 -14.23 15.56
CA LYS A 130 -3.76 -14.73 15.75
C LYS A 130 -4.38 -15.17 14.42
N GLU A 131 -4.91 -16.38 14.39
CA GLU A 131 -5.72 -16.88 13.27
C GLU A 131 -7.08 -16.17 13.27
N ILE A 132 -7.43 -15.60 12.12
CA ILE A 132 -8.71 -14.93 11.88
C ILE A 132 -9.44 -15.73 10.80
N ASP A 133 -10.66 -16.12 11.15
CA ASP A 133 -11.59 -16.80 10.24
C ASP A 133 -12.43 -15.75 9.49
N CYS A 134 -12.43 -15.85 8.16
CA CYS A 134 -13.21 -14.97 7.28
C CYS A 134 -14.61 -15.51 6.97
N SER A 135 -14.99 -16.67 7.52
CA SER A 135 -16.37 -17.13 7.46
C SER A 135 -17.24 -16.29 8.41
N CYS A 136 -18.53 -16.14 8.08
CA CYS A 136 -19.48 -15.34 8.86
C CYS A 136 -19.38 -15.63 10.36
N ASP A 137 -19.48 -14.60 11.20
CA ASP A 137 -19.62 -14.82 12.64
C ASP A 137 -20.94 -15.54 12.99
N LYS A 138 -21.10 -15.93 14.26
CA LYS A 138 -22.32 -16.60 14.75
C LYS A 138 -23.61 -15.79 14.56
N PHE A 139 -23.51 -14.52 14.17
CA PHE A 139 -24.61 -13.59 13.92
C PHE A 139 -24.77 -13.22 12.43
N GLY A 140 -24.02 -13.88 11.53
CA GLY A 140 -24.11 -13.68 10.07
C GLY A 140 -23.41 -12.42 9.57
N GLN A 141 -22.60 -11.73 10.40
CA GLN A 141 -21.88 -10.54 9.98
C GLN A 141 -20.54 -10.90 9.32
N PRO A 142 -20.15 -10.21 8.23
CA PRO A 142 -18.82 -10.36 7.64
C PRO A 142 -17.75 -9.95 8.65
N SER A 143 -16.70 -10.75 8.81
CA SER A 143 -15.59 -10.33 9.65
C SER A 143 -14.84 -9.18 8.97
N LEU A 144 -14.59 -8.10 9.72
CA LEU A 144 -13.79 -6.98 9.25
C LEU A 144 -12.34 -7.46 9.12
N ALA A 145 -11.93 -7.86 7.93
CA ALA A 145 -10.56 -8.29 7.69
C ALA A 145 -9.66 -7.07 7.49
N ARG A 146 -8.76 -6.80 8.45
CA ARG A 146 -7.72 -5.77 8.27
C ARG A 146 -6.72 -6.28 7.22
N THR A 147 -6.93 -5.86 5.98
CA THR A 147 -6.35 -6.52 4.79
C THR A 147 -4.88 -6.14 4.53
N TYR A 148 -4.34 -5.14 5.22
CA TYR A 148 -3.02 -4.59 4.90
C TYR A 148 -1.83 -5.33 5.56
N LEU A 149 -2.11 -6.33 6.42
CA LEU A 149 -1.12 -7.09 7.20
C LEU A 149 -1.38 -8.61 7.13
N LEU A 150 -2.06 -9.08 6.08
CA LEU A 150 -2.38 -10.49 5.94
C LEU A 150 -1.09 -11.27 5.68
N THR A 151 -0.76 -12.19 6.58
CA THR A 151 0.29 -13.18 6.37
C THR A 151 -0.33 -14.57 6.44
N ASN A 152 0.25 -15.52 5.71
CA ASN A 152 -0.17 -16.93 5.73
C ASN A 152 -1.67 -17.09 5.50
N MET A 153 -2.14 -16.64 4.33
CA MET A 153 -3.50 -16.91 3.90
C MET A 153 -3.62 -18.37 3.50
N SER A 154 -4.61 -19.06 4.06
CA SER A 154 -4.98 -20.41 3.64
C SER A 154 -6.48 -20.49 3.47
N THR A 155 -6.93 -21.22 2.46
CA THR A 155 -8.32 -21.64 2.43
C THR A 155 -8.53 -22.70 3.50
N ILE A 156 -9.78 -22.89 3.95
CA ILE A 156 -10.11 -23.97 4.89
C ILE A 156 -10.16 -25.31 4.15
N ASP A 157 -10.57 -25.29 2.88
CA ASP A 157 -10.52 -26.41 1.96
C ASP A 157 -10.31 -25.90 0.52
N ASP A 158 -9.14 -26.15 -0.07
CA ASP A 158 -8.78 -25.69 -1.41
C ASP A 158 -9.70 -26.29 -2.49
N LYS A 159 -10.28 -27.47 -2.25
CA LYS A 159 -11.20 -28.11 -3.21
C LYS A 159 -12.57 -27.45 -3.22
N GLU A 160 -12.91 -26.69 -2.18
CA GLU A 160 -14.19 -26.00 -2.10
C GLU A 160 -14.16 -24.64 -2.78
N LEU A 161 -13.02 -24.01 -3.06
CA LEU A 161 -12.99 -22.68 -3.69
C LEU A 161 -13.15 -22.75 -5.22
N ALA A 162 -14.13 -22.03 -5.76
CA ALA A 162 -14.37 -21.92 -7.20
C ALA A 162 -13.81 -20.61 -7.79
N PHE A 163 -13.99 -19.48 -7.10
CA PHE A 163 -13.55 -18.16 -7.58
C PHE A 163 -13.47 -17.13 -6.45
N VAL A 164 -12.87 -15.97 -6.76
CA VAL A 164 -12.90 -14.77 -5.92
C VAL A 164 -13.83 -13.73 -6.55
N LEU A 165 -14.79 -13.23 -5.78
CA LEU A 165 -15.75 -12.22 -6.19
C LEU A 165 -15.36 -10.85 -5.62
N VAL A 166 -14.93 -9.93 -6.48
CA VAL A 166 -14.66 -8.54 -6.07
C VAL A 166 -15.92 -7.71 -6.27
N VAL A 167 -16.44 -7.13 -5.19
CA VAL A 167 -17.67 -6.32 -5.21
C VAL A 167 -17.31 -4.87 -4.90
N GLU A 168 -17.63 -3.96 -5.82
CA GLU A 168 -17.35 -2.52 -5.64
C GLU A 168 -18.30 -1.87 -4.62
N LYS A 169 -19.60 -2.15 -4.74
CA LYS A 169 -20.63 -1.43 -3.97
C LYS A 169 -20.91 -2.12 -2.64
N HIS A 170 -20.71 -1.41 -1.53
CA HIS A 170 -20.92 -1.93 -0.17
C HIS A 170 -22.32 -2.50 0.07
N SER A 171 -23.37 -1.84 -0.42
CA SER A 171 -24.74 -2.35 -0.27
C SER A 171 -24.96 -3.70 -0.97
N VAL A 172 -24.33 -3.91 -2.13
CA VAL A 172 -24.41 -5.18 -2.87
C VAL A 172 -23.64 -6.27 -2.13
N PHE A 173 -22.46 -5.95 -1.61
CA PHE A 173 -21.68 -6.87 -0.79
C PHE A 173 -22.47 -7.36 0.42
N MET A 174 -23.11 -6.45 1.16
CA MET A 174 -23.93 -6.80 2.33
C MET A 174 -25.14 -7.66 1.95
N TRP A 175 -25.78 -7.39 0.80
CA TRP A 175 -26.93 -8.17 0.33
C TRP A 175 -26.53 -9.60 -0.04
N LEU A 176 -25.41 -9.78 -0.75
CA LEU A 176 -24.85 -11.09 -1.09
C LEU A 176 -24.35 -11.84 0.15
N ALA A 177 -23.83 -11.13 1.15
CA ALA A 177 -23.44 -11.71 2.43
C ALA A 177 -24.65 -12.27 3.20
N GLN A 178 -25.77 -11.53 3.21
CA GLN A 178 -27.04 -11.98 3.82
C GLN A 178 -27.63 -13.21 3.12
N ASP A 179 -27.50 -13.30 1.79
CA ASP A 179 -27.91 -14.49 1.01
C ASP A 179 -26.93 -15.67 1.13
N ILE A 180 -25.85 -15.53 1.91
CA ILE A 180 -24.80 -16.55 2.08
C ILE A 180 -24.25 -17.00 0.71
N PHE A 181 -24.15 -16.06 -0.23
CA PHE A 181 -23.76 -16.30 -1.62
C PHE A 181 -22.41 -17.04 -1.72
N TRP A 182 -21.46 -16.62 -0.88
CA TRP A 182 -20.11 -17.19 -0.80
C TRP A 182 -20.11 -18.71 -0.55
N LYS A 183 -21.06 -19.22 0.24
CA LYS A 183 -21.19 -20.66 0.51
C LYS A 183 -21.90 -21.38 -0.62
N LYS A 184 -22.97 -20.79 -1.15
CA LYS A 184 -23.78 -21.36 -2.26
C LYS A 184 -22.96 -21.54 -3.54
N PHE A 185 -22.12 -20.55 -3.86
CA PHE A 185 -21.30 -20.54 -5.07
C PHE A 185 -19.82 -20.79 -4.81
N ARG A 186 -19.46 -21.16 -3.58
CA ARG A 186 -18.11 -21.61 -3.26
C ARG A 186 -17.06 -20.54 -3.61
N CYS A 187 -17.26 -19.31 -3.16
CA CYS A 187 -16.38 -18.19 -3.48
C CYS A 187 -15.88 -17.42 -2.25
N ILE A 188 -14.78 -16.69 -2.41
CA ILE A 188 -14.35 -15.67 -1.45
C ILE A 188 -14.79 -14.31 -2.00
N MET A 189 -15.51 -13.54 -1.20
CA MET A 189 -15.95 -12.19 -1.55
C MET A 189 -15.03 -11.14 -0.94
N ILE A 190 -14.66 -10.13 -1.72
CA ILE A 190 -13.78 -9.04 -1.29
C ILE A 190 -14.41 -7.69 -1.68
N ILE A 191 -14.32 -6.72 -0.79
CA ILE A 191 -14.62 -5.31 -1.06
C ILE A 191 -13.51 -4.42 -0.48
N GLY A 192 -13.07 -3.43 -1.27
CA GLY A 192 -12.29 -2.30 -0.78
C GLY A 192 -13.21 -1.15 -0.40
N ILE A 193 -12.99 -0.53 0.77
CA ILE A 193 -13.80 0.58 1.30
C ILE A 193 -12.98 1.88 1.35
#